data_AF-A0A0V0YFR5-F1
#
_entry.id   AF-A0A0V0YFR5-F1
#
_cell.length_a   1.000
_cell.length_b   1.000
_cell.length_c   1.000
_cell.angle_alpha   90.00
_cell.angle_beta   90.00
_cell.angle_gamma   90.00
#
_symmetry.space_group_name_H-M   'P 1'
#
loop_
_entity.id
_entity.type
_entity.pdbx_description
1 polymer ?
#
loop_
_entity_poly.entity_id
_entity_poly.type
_entity_poly.pdbx_seq_one_letter_code
_entity_poly.pdbx_strand_id
1 'polypeptide(L)'
;MGLPCTLGLVATTALVGGCGIYVIYRSLNAKLSLMSQHMQLEVDNLRKELREFRSTLGEECTQIKETIARQTGEVYYDAVSDDKILNGSTASESLSSEEFDEDQMKSMLNRVENLMSTAIEDRYRIAYCFLNRYYDRHSDNLLFVLKMLQISESYANSFPSKTDESRKEVLNLAKERAFAALERWPEDGQVKKCCAIALAETALFLTSTKDRIQEGIRLKALLDESLAILPDDEILNYLNGRWLFHASGINCMERCYASTFYKKLPSASYDAAFRAFKKSDEVSTGGGTKATKLFLAKTAMELGRMDEARTYVDQGILLTVTTKDDEEHQDELMNCHDRPVERQNHRQHLILKVSDSSNEDIIQHVSTVNDFIHRARLEGGVVLIHCMMGVSRSVSLSMAYIMSVTNLGWRDSLNVIRNARRQANPNFHFRRQLHFFENTDLAAERQRMAALFTNAESLRQRDMEKCQQALESYNRWVEFGDRLQDEQESLAINRLNQSGNPIQFFRD
;
A
#
# COMPACT_ATOMS: atom_id res chain seq x y z
N MET A 1 64.87 47.58 19.78
CA MET A 1 63.54 48.22 19.72
C MET A 1 62.91 47.84 18.40
N GLY A 2 61.84 47.04 18.40
CA GLY A 2 61.19 46.65 17.16
C GLY A 2 60.13 45.60 17.37
N LEU A 3 58.88 46.04 17.54
CA LEU A 3 57.63 45.39 17.13
C LEU A 3 56.46 46.22 17.69
N PRO A 4 55.91 47.14 16.89
CA PRO A 4 54.45 47.25 16.81
C PRO A 4 54.02 47.67 15.40
N CYS A 5 53.76 46.72 14.50
CA CYS A 5 53.09 47.03 13.22
C CYS A 5 52.23 45.89 12.66
N THR A 6 52.42 44.65 13.12
CA THR A 6 51.71 43.48 12.55
C THR A 6 50.37 43.17 13.21
N LEU A 7 50.10 43.64 14.43
CA LEU A 7 48.83 43.40 15.14
C LEU A 7 47.66 44.29 14.65
N GLY A 8 47.94 45.49 14.11
CA GLY A 8 46.89 46.40 13.62
C GLY A 8 46.22 45.97 12.31
N LEU A 9 46.93 45.26 11.44
CA LEU A 9 46.42 44.81 10.13
C LEU A 9 45.54 43.55 10.23
N VAL A 10 45.80 42.67 11.21
CA VAL A 10 44.99 41.47 11.45
C VAL A 10 43.67 41.82 12.15
N ALA A 11 43.67 42.81 13.05
CA ALA A 11 42.46 43.26 13.71
C ALA A 11 41.48 44.01 12.77
N THR A 12 42.02 44.79 11.82
CA THR A 12 41.21 45.54 10.86
C THR A 12 40.62 44.64 9.76
N THR A 13 41.33 43.62 9.29
CA THR A 13 40.80 42.65 8.32
C THR A 13 39.72 41.73 8.91
N ALA A 14 39.84 41.33 10.18
CA ALA A 14 38.82 40.55 10.87
C ALA A 14 37.51 41.34 11.14
N LEU A 15 37.62 42.62 11.50
CA LEU A 15 36.45 43.50 11.70
C LEU A 15 35.68 43.78 10.40
N VAL A 16 36.38 44.00 9.29
CA VAL A 16 35.74 44.22 7.97
C VAL A 16 35.07 42.93 7.46
N GLY A 17 35.70 41.76 7.66
CA GLY A 17 35.10 40.46 7.33
C GLY A 17 33.86 40.12 8.16
N GLY A 18 33.89 40.39 9.47
CA GLY A 18 32.74 40.19 10.36
C GLY A 18 31.56 41.11 10.05
N CYS A 19 31.83 42.38 9.74
CA CYS A 19 30.80 43.32 9.29
C CYS A 19 30.19 42.93 7.93
N GLY A 20 31.00 42.43 6.98
CA GLY A 20 30.52 41.92 5.70
C GLY A 20 29.58 40.72 5.84
N ILE A 21 29.96 39.74 6.66
CA ILE A 21 29.13 38.56 6.95
C ILE A 21 27.83 38.97 7.66
N TYR A 22 27.90 39.92 8.61
CA TYR A 22 26.71 40.41 9.31
C TYR A 22 25.74 41.17 8.40
N VAL A 23 26.24 41.98 7.45
CA VAL A 23 25.42 42.68 6.45
C VAL A 23 24.76 41.69 5.48
N ILE A 24 25.49 40.67 5.02
CA ILE A 24 24.96 39.61 4.17
C ILE A 24 23.91 38.80 4.91
N TYR A 25 24.17 38.41 6.16
CA TYR A 25 23.23 37.70 7.03
C TYR A 25 21.96 38.51 7.28
N ARG A 26 22.07 39.80 7.58
CA ARG A 26 20.92 40.70 7.78
C ARG A 26 20.13 40.91 6.48
N SER A 27 20.79 41.00 5.33
CA SER A 27 20.15 41.11 4.02
C SER A 27 19.41 39.82 3.64
N LEU A 28 20.01 38.66 3.89
CA LEU A 28 19.39 37.35 3.68
C LEU A 28 18.18 37.15 4.60
N ASN A 29 18.28 37.47 5.90
CA ASN A 29 17.15 37.37 6.83
C ASN A 29 16.02 38.35 6.49
N ALA A 30 16.35 39.56 6.02
CA ALA A 30 15.33 40.49 5.54
C ALA A 30 14.61 39.95 4.30
N LYS A 31 15.33 39.37 3.34
CA LYS A 31 14.73 38.71 2.17
C LYS A 31 13.91 37.48 2.55
N LEU A 32 14.38 36.66 3.49
CA LEU A 32 13.66 35.48 3.97
C LEU A 32 12.36 35.87 4.68
N SER A 33 12.40 36.92 5.52
CA SER A 33 11.23 37.46 6.20
C SER A 33 10.19 38.01 5.22
N LEU A 34 10.64 38.71 4.18
CA LEU A 34 9.76 39.28 3.16
C LEU A 34 9.14 38.19 2.28
N MET A 35 9.91 37.15 1.94
CA MET A 35 9.41 35.97 1.22
C MET A 35 8.42 35.16 2.07
N SER A 36 8.66 35.04 3.38
CA SER A 36 7.73 34.41 4.33
C SER A 36 6.42 35.19 4.44
N GLN A 37 6.47 36.53 4.50
CA GLN A 37 5.27 37.36 4.51
C GLN A 37 4.50 37.25 3.20
N HIS A 38 5.18 37.21 2.05
CA HIS A 38 4.54 37.05 0.76
C HIS A 38 3.84 35.69 0.63
N MET A 39 4.49 34.60 1.05
CA MET A 39 3.88 33.27 1.11
C MET A 39 2.67 33.22 2.05
N GLN A 40 2.74 33.87 3.22
CA GLN A 40 1.59 33.93 4.14
C GLN A 40 0.41 34.66 3.50
N LEU A 41 0.66 35.76 2.77
CA LEU A 41 -0.36 36.51 2.06
C LEU A 41 -0.99 35.70 0.92
N GLU A 42 -0.19 34.94 0.17
CA GLU A 42 -0.71 34.00 -0.84
C GLU A 42 -1.55 32.90 -0.23
N VAL A 43 -1.11 32.29 0.88
CA VAL A 43 -1.88 31.27 1.59
C VAL A 43 -3.20 31.84 2.10
N ASP A 44 -3.21 33.06 2.63
CA ASP A 44 -4.43 33.69 3.13
C ASP A 44 -5.38 34.13 2.00
N ASN A 45 -4.85 34.55 0.85
CA ASN A 45 -5.64 34.78 -0.36
C ASN A 45 -6.24 33.49 -0.90
N LEU A 46 -5.46 32.41 -1.03
CA LEU A 46 -5.95 31.10 -1.45
C LEU A 46 -7.01 30.55 -0.48
N ARG A 47 -6.84 30.75 0.83
CA ARG A 47 -7.87 30.41 1.83
C ARG A 47 -9.13 31.24 1.67
N LYS A 48 -9.02 32.51 1.26
CA LYS A 48 -10.16 33.38 1.00
C LYS A 48 -10.91 32.94 -0.26
N GLU A 49 -10.20 32.67 -1.35
CA GLU A 49 -10.77 32.10 -2.57
C GLU A 49 -11.44 30.76 -2.30
N LEU A 50 -10.82 29.88 -1.49
CA LEU A 50 -11.43 28.61 -1.08
C LEU A 50 -12.73 28.81 -0.27
N ARG A 51 -12.78 29.83 0.60
CA ARG A 51 -14.00 30.17 1.36
C ARG A 51 -15.09 30.72 0.44
N GLU A 52 -14.72 31.60 -0.49
CA GLU A 52 -15.65 32.15 -1.48
C GLU A 52 -16.20 31.03 -2.37
N PHE A 53 -15.34 30.17 -2.90
CA PHE A 53 -15.72 29.00 -3.71
C PHE A 53 -16.60 28.02 -2.95
N ARG A 54 -16.32 27.76 -1.66
CA ARG A 54 -17.20 26.96 -0.78
C ARG A 54 -18.57 27.61 -0.56
N SER A 55 -18.62 28.94 -0.44
CA SER A 55 -19.89 29.68 -0.34
C SER A 55 -20.69 29.53 -1.63
N THR A 56 -20.05 29.71 -2.78
CA THR A 56 -20.71 29.58 -4.09
C THR A 56 -21.22 28.16 -4.32
N LEU A 57 -20.41 27.14 -4.02
CA LEU A 57 -20.83 25.74 -4.05
C LEU A 57 -21.96 25.44 -3.07
N GLY A 58 -21.95 26.06 -1.89
CA GLY A 58 -23.01 25.94 -0.90
C GLY A 58 -24.34 26.51 -1.42
N GLU A 59 -24.29 27.69 -2.04
CA GLU A 59 -25.43 28.37 -2.65
C GLU A 59 -25.97 27.63 -3.89
N GLU A 60 -25.09 27.10 -4.73
CA GLU A 60 -25.49 26.25 -5.86
C GLU A 60 -26.10 24.93 -5.37
N CYS A 61 -25.52 24.31 -4.33
CA CYS A 61 -26.09 23.12 -3.71
C CYS A 61 -27.48 23.38 -3.11
N THR A 62 -27.70 24.52 -2.43
CA THR A 62 -29.02 24.86 -1.90
C THR A 62 -30.02 25.14 -3.02
N GLN A 63 -29.63 25.83 -4.10
CA GLN A 63 -30.48 26.00 -5.28
C GLN A 63 -30.84 24.67 -5.96
N ILE A 64 -29.87 23.76 -6.10
CA ILE A 64 -30.11 22.43 -6.67
C ILE A 64 -31.03 21.62 -5.75
N LYS A 65 -30.80 21.64 -4.43
CA LYS A 65 -31.67 21.00 -3.43
C LYS A 65 -33.09 21.56 -3.48
N GLU A 66 -33.27 22.88 -3.59
CA GLU A 66 -34.59 23.52 -3.70
C GLU A 66 -35.29 23.20 -5.04
N THR A 67 -34.52 23.09 -6.12
CA THR A 67 -35.06 22.74 -7.45
C THR A 67 -35.52 21.29 -7.47
N ILE A 68 -34.73 20.38 -6.89
CA ILE A 68 -35.09 18.98 -6.70
C ILE A 68 -36.32 18.88 -5.78
N ALA A 69 -36.32 19.58 -4.64
CA ALA A 69 -37.45 19.61 -3.70
C ALA A 69 -38.77 20.08 -4.36
N ARG A 70 -38.71 21.09 -5.24
CA ARG A 70 -39.87 21.54 -6.03
C ARG A 70 -40.33 20.53 -7.08
N GLN A 71 -39.42 19.73 -7.64
CA GLN A 71 -39.73 18.74 -8.67
C GLN A 71 -40.19 17.39 -8.09
N THR A 72 -39.72 17.02 -6.90
CA THR A 72 -39.96 15.70 -6.29
C THR A 72 -40.83 15.73 -5.03
N GLY A 73 -41.06 16.91 -4.44
CA GLY A 73 -41.81 17.06 -3.18
C GLY A 73 -41.03 16.71 -1.91
N GLU A 74 -39.73 16.39 -1.99
CA GLU A 74 -38.90 16.02 -0.84
C GLU A 74 -38.09 17.24 -0.29
N VAL A 75 -38.20 17.54 1.01
CA VAL A 75 -37.39 18.58 1.69
C VAL A 75 -36.03 18.00 2.10
N TYR A 76 -34.93 18.60 1.63
CA TYR A 76 -33.56 18.26 2.06
C TYR A 76 -33.11 19.21 3.19
N TYR A 77 -32.84 18.67 4.38
CA TYR A 77 -32.15 19.39 5.46
C TYR A 77 -30.63 19.22 5.36
N ASP A 78 -29.90 20.28 5.72
CA ASP A 78 -28.44 20.26 5.83
C ASP A 78 -27.97 19.26 6.89
N ALA A 79 -26.78 18.71 6.63
CA ALA A 79 -26.13 17.71 7.45
C ALA A 79 -26.13 18.13 8.93
N VAL A 80 -26.96 17.43 9.71
CA VAL A 80 -26.90 17.47 11.17
C VAL A 80 -25.51 16.96 11.56
N SER A 81 -24.79 17.78 12.33
CA SER A 81 -23.57 17.48 13.07
C SER A 81 -23.51 16.02 13.53
N ASP A 82 -22.35 15.39 13.34
CA ASP A 82 -22.06 13.97 13.59
C ASP A 82 -22.51 13.43 14.97
N ASP A 83 -22.72 14.30 15.97
CA ASP A 83 -23.07 13.92 17.34
C ASP A 83 -24.53 13.48 17.56
N LYS A 84 -25.47 13.74 16.63
CA LYS A 84 -26.91 13.48 16.88
C LYS A 84 -27.48 12.22 16.22
N ILE A 85 -26.73 11.51 15.39
CA ILE A 85 -27.22 10.29 14.74
C ILE A 85 -27.01 9.05 15.65
N LEU A 86 -26.17 9.17 16.68
CA LEU A 86 -25.75 8.06 17.54
C LEU A 86 -26.60 7.82 18.80
N ASN A 87 -27.50 8.73 19.15
CA ASN A 87 -28.44 8.51 20.25
C ASN A 87 -29.82 8.19 19.66
N GLY A 88 -30.24 6.93 19.80
CA GLY A 88 -31.58 6.44 19.46
C GLY A 88 -32.68 7.08 20.31
N SER A 89 -32.87 8.39 20.20
CA SER A 89 -33.93 9.13 20.88
C SER A 89 -34.36 10.33 20.04
N THR A 90 -35.56 10.16 19.48
CA THR A 90 -36.55 11.20 19.18
C THR A 90 -36.16 12.29 18.17
N ALA A 91 -36.41 11.99 16.89
CA ALA A 91 -37.09 12.95 16.01
C ALA A 91 -38.49 12.38 15.73
N SER A 92 -39.38 12.51 16.72
CA SER A 92 -40.81 12.33 16.53
C SER A 92 -41.35 13.54 15.75
N GLU A 93 -41.21 13.53 14.42
CA GLU A 93 -42.05 14.35 13.55
C GLU A 93 -43.07 13.44 12.87
N SER A 94 -44.33 13.81 13.09
CA SER A 94 -45.54 13.16 12.63
C SER A 94 -45.58 13.06 11.11
N LEU A 95 -45.09 11.95 10.57
CA LEU A 95 -45.39 11.50 9.22
C LEU A 95 -46.55 10.50 9.30
N SER A 96 -47.63 10.86 8.63
CA SER A 96 -48.91 10.16 8.63
C SER A 96 -48.76 8.65 8.42
N SER A 97 -49.52 7.94 9.23
CA SER A 97 -49.81 6.51 9.14
C SER A 97 -50.51 6.18 7.81
N GLU A 98 -49.73 5.99 6.77
CA GLU A 98 -50.15 5.23 5.58
C GLU A 98 -49.41 3.89 5.62
N GLU A 99 -50.16 2.79 5.61
CA GLU A 99 -49.60 1.44 5.45
C GLU A 99 -48.75 1.43 4.18
N PHE A 100 -47.43 1.27 4.36
CA PHE A 100 -46.48 1.24 3.26
C PHE A 100 -46.69 -0.05 2.46
N ASP A 101 -47.04 0.08 1.19
CA ASP A 101 -47.30 -1.03 0.26
C ASP A 101 -46.01 -1.83 -0.03
N GLU A 102 -46.13 -3.13 -0.33
CA GLU A 102 -45.00 -4.02 -0.61
C GLU A 102 -44.17 -3.51 -1.82
N ASP A 103 -44.83 -2.82 -2.75
CA ASP A 103 -44.21 -2.17 -3.90
C ASP A 103 -43.40 -0.91 -3.53
N GLN A 104 -43.81 -0.18 -2.49
CA GLN A 104 -43.03 0.95 -1.96
C GLN A 104 -41.75 0.45 -1.27
N MET A 105 -41.83 -0.68 -0.54
CA MET A 105 -40.65 -1.34 0.05
C MET A 105 -39.66 -1.79 -1.03
N LYS A 106 -40.12 -2.46 -2.08
CA LYS A 106 -39.27 -2.87 -3.21
C LYS A 106 -38.63 -1.67 -3.91
N SER A 107 -39.40 -0.61 -4.14
CA SER A 107 -38.89 0.65 -4.72
C SER A 107 -37.79 1.28 -3.84
N MET A 108 -37.99 1.29 -2.52
CA MET A 108 -37.02 1.78 -1.55
C MET A 108 -35.71 0.97 -1.58
N LEU A 109 -35.81 -0.36 -1.57
CA LEU A 109 -34.65 -1.25 -1.62
C LEU A 109 -33.91 -1.16 -2.97
N ASN A 110 -34.64 -1.02 -4.07
CA ASN A 110 -34.04 -0.78 -5.40
C ASN A 110 -33.30 0.56 -5.47
N ARG A 111 -33.84 1.62 -4.85
CA ARG A 111 -33.17 2.93 -4.75
C ARG A 111 -31.84 2.80 -4.00
N VAL A 112 -31.82 2.02 -2.93
CA VAL A 112 -30.60 1.70 -2.18
C VAL A 112 -29.61 0.91 -3.03
N GLU A 113 -30.06 -0.09 -3.78
CA GLU A 113 -29.19 -0.88 -4.66
C GLU A 113 -28.52 -0.03 -5.73
N ASN A 114 -29.27 0.89 -6.34
CA ASN A 114 -28.73 1.85 -7.31
C ASN A 114 -27.71 2.81 -6.68
N LEU A 115 -27.85 3.14 -5.40
CA LEU A 115 -26.86 3.94 -4.68
C LEU A 115 -25.57 3.15 -4.44
N MET A 116 -25.67 1.86 -4.15
CA MET A 116 -24.54 0.96 -3.90
C MET A 116 -23.80 0.52 -5.17
N SER A 117 -24.44 0.55 -6.35
CA SER A 117 -23.82 0.12 -7.61
C SER A 117 -22.87 1.16 -8.22
N THR A 118 -22.73 2.34 -7.62
CA THR A 118 -21.90 3.45 -8.13
C THR A 118 -20.74 3.75 -7.17
N ALA A 119 -19.51 3.81 -7.69
CA ALA A 119 -18.26 3.93 -6.91
C ALA A 119 -18.00 5.34 -6.33
N ILE A 120 -18.95 5.89 -5.57
CA ILE A 120 -18.83 7.21 -4.92
C ILE A 120 -18.92 7.02 -3.40
N GLU A 121 -17.85 7.38 -2.68
CA GLU A 121 -17.63 7.13 -1.24
C GLU A 121 -18.78 7.61 -0.33
N ASP A 122 -19.39 8.76 -0.61
CA ASP A 122 -20.45 9.34 0.24
C ASP A 122 -21.80 8.61 0.18
N ARG A 123 -22.01 7.71 -0.80
CA ARG A 123 -23.33 7.08 -1.02
C ARG A 123 -23.66 5.97 -0.03
N TYR A 124 -22.67 5.25 0.50
CA TYR A 124 -22.91 4.24 1.54
C TYR A 124 -23.45 4.90 2.81
N ARG A 125 -22.94 6.07 3.19
CA ARG A 125 -23.46 6.88 4.30
C ARG A 125 -24.91 7.29 4.04
N ILE A 126 -25.22 7.79 2.85
CA ILE A 126 -26.58 8.22 2.49
C ILE A 126 -27.56 7.04 2.55
N ALA A 127 -27.19 5.90 1.95
CA ALA A 127 -28.00 4.69 1.95
C ALA A 127 -28.22 4.16 3.37
N TYR A 128 -27.17 4.15 4.20
CA TYR A 128 -27.23 3.75 5.61
C TYR A 128 -28.19 4.64 6.39
N CYS A 129 -27.99 5.96 6.36
CA CYS A 129 -28.84 6.91 7.05
C CYS A 129 -30.30 6.84 6.58
N PHE A 130 -30.52 6.61 5.29
CA PHE A 130 -31.85 6.47 4.72
C PHE A 130 -32.58 5.24 5.27
N LEU A 131 -32.02 4.03 5.18
CA LEU A 131 -32.67 2.84 5.75
C LEU A 131 -32.79 2.92 7.27
N ASN A 132 -31.82 3.52 7.96
CA ASN A 132 -31.84 3.63 9.42
C ASN A 132 -33.07 4.40 9.94
N ARG A 133 -33.60 5.37 9.19
CA ARG A 133 -34.83 6.12 9.53
C ARG A 133 -36.09 5.25 9.58
N TYR A 134 -36.08 4.13 8.85
CA TYR A 134 -37.22 3.24 8.71
C TYR A 134 -37.05 1.93 9.50
N TYR A 135 -35.92 1.76 10.20
CA TYR A 135 -35.59 0.51 10.87
C TYR A 135 -36.65 0.09 11.89
N ASP A 136 -37.07 1.00 12.77
CA ASP A 136 -38.02 0.67 13.83
C ASP A 136 -39.38 0.21 13.27
N ARG A 137 -39.77 0.72 12.08
CA ARG A 137 -41.05 0.38 11.43
C ARG A 137 -41.01 -0.93 10.64
N HIS A 138 -39.84 -1.37 10.20
CA HIS A 138 -39.68 -2.51 9.28
C HIS A 138 -38.66 -3.54 9.78
N SER A 139 -38.30 -3.50 11.06
CA SER A 139 -37.45 -4.50 11.72
C SER A 139 -38.06 -5.90 11.76
N ASP A 140 -39.35 -6.02 11.42
CA ASP A 140 -40.09 -7.25 11.26
C ASP A 140 -40.01 -7.87 9.86
N ASN A 141 -39.46 -7.14 8.87
CA ASN A 141 -39.30 -7.63 7.51
C ASN A 141 -37.87 -8.17 7.29
N LEU A 142 -37.77 -9.47 6.99
CA LEU A 142 -36.49 -10.16 6.80
C LEU A 142 -35.62 -9.51 5.70
N LEU A 143 -36.21 -9.19 4.55
CA LEU A 143 -35.47 -8.62 3.42
C LEU A 143 -34.92 -7.24 3.76
N PHE A 144 -35.72 -6.42 4.45
CA PHE A 144 -35.28 -5.11 4.92
C PHE A 144 -34.11 -5.22 5.90
N VAL A 145 -34.21 -6.12 6.88
CA VAL A 145 -33.16 -6.33 7.88
C VAL A 145 -31.86 -6.84 7.24
N LEU A 146 -31.94 -7.81 6.34
CA LEU A 146 -30.76 -8.28 5.58
C LEU A 146 -30.12 -7.15 4.79
N LYS A 147 -30.93 -6.30 4.15
CA LYS A 147 -30.41 -5.14 3.42
C LYS A 147 -29.75 -4.11 4.34
N MET A 148 -30.36 -3.85 5.50
CA MET A 148 -29.80 -2.95 6.50
C MET A 148 -28.42 -3.44 6.97
N LEU A 149 -28.27 -4.74 7.22
CA LEU A 149 -27.00 -5.35 7.64
C LEU A 149 -25.94 -5.24 6.53
N GLN A 150 -26.31 -5.55 5.28
CA GLN A 150 -25.41 -5.41 4.12
C GLN A 150 -24.89 -3.97 3.96
N ILE A 151 -25.76 -2.96 4.07
CA ILE A 151 -25.33 -1.55 3.97
C ILE A 151 -24.47 -1.15 5.16
N SER A 152 -24.78 -1.65 6.36
CA SER A 152 -24.00 -1.34 7.55
C SER A 152 -22.55 -1.79 7.39
N GLU A 153 -22.32 -2.97 6.82
CA GLU A 153 -21.00 -3.49 6.46
C GLU A 153 -20.32 -2.61 5.39
N SER A 154 -21.00 -2.34 4.27
CA SER A 154 -20.44 -1.50 3.20
C SER A 154 -20.09 -0.08 3.69
N TYR A 155 -20.92 0.50 4.57
CA TYR A 155 -20.65 1.79 5.19
C TYR A 155 -19.47 1.71 6.15
N ALA A 156 -19.40 0.68 7.01
CA ALA A 156 -18.26 0.45 7.90
C ALA A 156 -16.93 0.29 7.14
N ASN A 157 -16.97 -0.29 5.94
CA ASN A 157 -15.80 -0.46 5.07
C ASN A 157 -15.42 0.79 4.27
N SER A 158 -16.30 1.81 4.21
CA SER A 158 -15.97 3.10 3.62
C SER A 158 -15.17 4.03 4.54
N PHE A 159 -15.04 3.70 5.83
CA PHE A 159 -14.28 4.53 6.76
C PHE A 159 -12.77 4.47 6.45
N PRO A 160 -12.05 5.61 6.54
CA PRO A 160 -10.62 5.64 6.25
C PRO A 160 -9.77 4.85 7.24
N SER A 161 -10.24 4.57 8.46
CA SER A 161 -9.46 3.84 9.47
C SER A 161 -10.23 2.66 10.04
N LYS A 162 -9.53 1.52 10.19
CA LYS A 162 -10.06 0.33 10.87
C LYS A 162 -10.33 0.57 12.35
N THR A 163 -9.63 1.53 12.96
CA THR A 163 -9.74 1.90 14.37
C THR A 163 -10.64 3.11 14.62
N ASP A 164 -11.40 3.54 13.61
CA ASP A 164 -12.34 4.64 13.73
C ASP A 164 -13.45 4.28 14.74
N GLU A 165 -13.72 5.16 15.69
CA GLU A 165 -14.72 4.90 16.73
C GLU A 165 -16.14 4.89 16.13
N SER A 166 -16.41 5.72 15.12
CA SER A 166 -17.69 5.70 14.40
C SER A 166 -17.88 4.41 13.60
N ARG A 167 -16.79 3.85 13.05
CA ARG A 167 -16.83 2.51 12.42
C ARG A 167 -17.21 1.44 13.44
N LYS A 168 -16.63 1.50 14.64
CA LYS A 168 -16.92 0.55 15.73
C LYS A 168 -18.38 0.64 16.18
N GLU A 169 -18.94 1.84 16.29
CA GLU A 169 -20.34 2.06 16.65
C GLU A 169 -21.30 1.46 15.61
N VAL A 170 -21.06 1.71 14.32
CA VAL A 170 -21.85 1.13 13.23
C VAL A 170 -21.82 -0.41 13.27
N LEU A 171 -20.64 -0.99 13.48
CA LEU A 171 -20.48 -2.45 13.54
C LEU A 171 -21.12 -3.08 14.78
N ASN A 172 -21.07 -2.40 15.93
CA ASN A 172 -21.76 -2.87 17.14
C ASN A 172 -23.28 -2.82 16.96
N LEU A 173 -23.82 -1.75 16.38
CA LEU A 173 -25.23 -1.66 16.07
C LEU A 173 -25.67 -2.73 15.05
N ALA A 174 -24.84 -2.98 14.02
CA ALA A 174 -25.08 -4.06 13.07
C ALA A 174 -25.09 -5.43 13.77
N LYS A 175 -24.18 -5.68 14.71
CA LYS A 175 -24.15 -6.90 15.52
C LYS A 175 -25.42 -7.07 16.34
N GLU A 176 -25.87 -6.03 17.06
CA GLU A 176 -27.11 -6.08 17.84
C GLU A 176 -28.32 -6.44 16.97
N ARG A 177 -28.43 -5.79 15.80
CA ARG A 177 -29.50 -6.03 14.83
C ARG A 177 -29.45 -7.43 14.23
N ALA A 178 -28.24 -7.93 13.90
CA ALA A 178 -28.07 -9.27 13.38
C ALA A 178 -28.52 -10.34 14.39
N PHE A 179 -28.18 -10.16 15.67
CA PHE A 179 -28.63 -11.10 16.72
C PHE A 179 -30.13 -11.00 17.01
N ALA A 180 -30.72 -9.80 16.98
CA ALA A 180 -32.17 -9.65 17.06
C ALA A 180 -32.88 -10.34 15.88
N ALA A 181 -32.30 -10.27 14.68
CA ALA A 181 -32.79 -11.00 13.51
C ALA A 181 -32.67 -12.52 13.70
N LEU A 182 -31.59 -13.01 14.30
CA LEU A 182 -31.38 -14.43 14.58
C LEU A 182 -32.41 -14.99 15.57
N GLU A 183 -32.81 -14.22 16.57
CA GLU A 183 -33.88 -14.62 17.50
C GLU A 183 -35.23 -14.78 16.79
N ARG A 184 -35.46 -13.98 15.74
CA ARG A 184 -36.71 -13.99 14.96
C ARG A 184 -36.71 -15.02 13.83
N TRP A 185 -35.57 -15.23 13.20
CA TRP A 185 -35.38 -16.15 12.07
C TRP A 185 -34.19 -17.09 12.32
N PRO A 186 -34.30 -18.03 13.26
CA PRO A 186 -33.18 -18.88 13.69
C PRO A 186 -32.73 -19.89 12.63
N GLU A 187 -33.58 -20.25 11.68
CA GLU A 187 -33.27 -21.22 10.62
C GLU A 187 -32.77 -20.57 9.32
N ASP A 188 -32.74 -19.24 9.24
CA ASP A 188 -32.35 -18.54 8.02
C ASP A 188 -30.81 -18.48 7.87
N GLY A 189 -30.30 -19.07 6.79
CA GLY A 189 -28.86 -19.13 6.53
C GLY A 189 -28.22 -17.75 6.28
N GLN A 190 -28.94 -16.80 5.68
CA GLN A 190 -28.42 -15.46 5.43
C GLN A 190 -28.33 -14.65 6.73
N VAL A 191 -29.30 -14.79 7.62
CA VAL A 191 -29.24 -14.17 8.96
C VAL A 191 -28.07 -14.71 9.77
N LYS A 192 -27.83 -16.03 9.78
CA LYS A 192 -26.67 -16.63 10.44
C LYS A 192 -25.36 -16.14 9.82
N LYS A 193 -25.30 -16.00 8.49
CA LYS A 193 -24.15 -15.41 7.78
C LYS A 193 -23.89 -13.98 8.23
N CYS A 194 -24.90 -13.11 8.27
CA CYS A 194 -24.73 -11.74 8.75
C CYS A 194 -24.26 -11.69 10.21
N CYS A 195 -24.75 -12.60 11.07
CA CYS A 195 -24.25 -12.73 12.45
C CYS A 195 -22.76 -13.11 12.50
N ALA A 196 -22.34 -14.05 11.65
CA ALA A 196 -20.94 -14.46 11.58
C ALA A 196 -20.03 -13.33 11.09
N ILE A 197 -20.45 -12.56 10.09
CA ILE A 197 -19.73 -11.38 9.60
C ILE A 197 -19.61 -10.33 10.72
N ALA A 198 -20.73 -9.93 11.32
CA ALA A 198 -20.73 -8.91 12.37
C ALA A 198 -19.90 -9.32 13.60
N LEU A 199 -19.91 -10.61 13.98
CA LEU A 199 -19.01 -11.12 15.01
C LEU A 199 -17.53 -11.04 14.62
N ALA A 200 -17.18 -11.46 13.41
CA ALA A 200 -15.81 -11.44 12.93
C ALA A 200 -15.24 -10.01 12.88
N GLU A 201 -16.05 -9.04 12.47
CA GLU A 201 -15.63 -7.64 12.37
C GLU A 201 -15.54 -6.95 13.73
N THR A 202 -16.52 -7.18 14.62
CA THR A 202 -16.47 -6.60 15.97
C THR A 202 -15.36 -7.20 16.83
N ALA A 203 -14.94 -8.44 16.55
CA ALA A 203 -13.82 -9.08 17.23
C ALA A 203 -12.48 -8.33 17.05
N LEU A 204 -12.34 -7.53 15.98
CA LEU A 204 -11.14 -6.72 15.74
C LEU A 204 -10.92 -5.63 16.81
N PHE A 205 -11.98 -5.22 17.51
CA PHE A 205 -11.90 -4.19 18.54
C PHE A 205 -11.68 -4.76 19.96
N LEU A 206 -11.65 -6.08 20.11
CA LEU A 206 -11.47 -6.73 21.41
C LEU A 206 -10.00 -6.70 21.83
N THR A 207 -9.74 -6.07 22.97
CA THR A 207 -8.39 -5.97 23.55
C THR A 207 -8.05 -7.15 24.46
N SER A 208 -9.06 -7.73 25.12
CA SER A 208 -8.91 -8.83 26.06
C SER A 208 -8.77 -10.18 25.34
N THR A 209 -7.73 -10.94 25.68
CA THR A 209 -7.56 -12.33 25.19
C THR A 209 -8.74 -13.23 25.58
N LYS A 210 -9.32 -13.01 26.76
CA LYS A 210 -10.51 -13.76 27.22
C LYS A 210 -11.69 -13.55 26.27
N ASP A 211 -11.97 -12.30 25.94
CA ASP A 211 -13.14 -11.93 25.13
C ASP A 211 -12.94 -12.38 23.68
N ARG A 212 -11.71 -12.28 23.15
CA ARG A 212 -11.34 -12.81 21.83
C ARG A 212 -11.56 -14.33 21.73
N ILE A 213 -11.20 -15.08 22.76
CA ILE A 213 -11.42 -16.54 22.78
C ILE A 213 -12.92 -16.85 22.86
N GLN A 214 -13.66 -16.15 23.72
CA GLN A 214 -15.11 -16.35 23.88
C GLN A 214 -15.86 -16.07 22.58
N GLU A 215 -15.61 -14.92 21.95
CA GLU A 215 -16.22 -14.54 20.68
C GLU A 215 -15.73 -15.44 19.53
N GLY A 216 -14.47 -15.87 19.56
CA GLY A 216 -13.95 -16.85 18.61
C GLY A 216 -14.69 -18.21 18.66
N ILE A 217 -15.03 -18.71 19.84
CA ILE A 217 -15.81 -19.95 19.99
C ILE A 217 -17.24 -19.75 19.46
N ARG A 218 -17.87 -18.62 19.81
CA ARG A 218 -19.22 -18.26 19.33
C ARG A 218 -19.27 -18.15 17.81
N LEU A 219 -18.27 -17.48 17.23
CA LEU A 219 -18.10 -17.35 15.79
C LEU A 219 -17.95 -18.73 15.13
N LYS A 220 -17.16 -19.64 15.70
CA LYS A 220 -16.99 -20.98 15.11
C LYS A 220 -18.28 -21.79 15.09
N ALA A 221 -19.05 -21.75 16.18
CA ALA A 221 -20.35 -22.44 16.24
C ALA A 221 -21.30 -21.91 15.17
N LEU A 222 -21.39 -20.58 15.03
CA LEU A 222 -22.21 -19.94 14.00
C LEU A 222 -21.73 -20.27 12.58
N LEU A 223 -20.41 -20.31 12.34
CA LEU A 223 -19.86 -20.68 11.04
C LEU A 223 -20.20 -22.13 10.67
N ASP A 224 -20.13 -23.06 11.62
CA ASP A 224 -20.48 -24.47 11.40
C ASP A 224 -21.96 -24.64 11.05
N GLU A 225 -22.84 -23.95 11.79
CA GLU A 225 -24.28 -23.95 11.49
C GLU A 225 -24.60 -23.27 10.15
N SER A 226 -23.94 -22.15 9.84
CA SER A 226 -24.15 -21.41 8.61
C SER A 226 -23.70 -22.22 7.39
N LEU A 227 -22.53 -22.86 7.46
CA LEU A 227 -21.99 -23.69 6.38
C LEU A 227 -22.76 -25.01 6.20
N ALA A 228 -23.47 -25.49 7.22
CA ALA A 228 -24.38 -26.62 7.08
C ALA A 228 -25.60 -26.28 6.21
N ILE A 229 -26.02 -25.00 6.18
CA ILE A 229 -27.14 -24.50 5.38
C ILE A 229 -26.66 -23.99 4.02
N LEU A 230 -25.55 -23.25 4.01
CA LEU A 230 -24.96 -22.57 2.85
C LEU A 230 -23.50 -23.05 2.61
N PRO A 231 -23.30 -24.28 2.10
CA PRO A 231 -21.96 -24.86 1.97
C PRO A 231 -21.10 -24.19 0.89
N ASP A 232 -21.73 -23.65 -0.14
CA ASP A 232 -21.08 -23.01 -1.29
C ASP A 232 -21.12 -21.47 -1.19
N ASP A 233 -21.15 -20.91 0.02
CA ASP A 233 -21.04 -19.45 0.21
C ASP A 233 -19.57 -19.02 0.32
N GLU A 234 -19.18 -18.06 -0.53
CA GLU A 234 -17.82 -17.53 -0.59
C GLU A 234 -17.37 -16.96 0.76
N ILE A 235 -18.16 -16.04 1.33
CA ILE A 235 -17.79 -15.29 2.53
C ILE A 235 -17.70 -16.21 3.74
N LEU A 236 -18.65 -17.15 3.90
CA LEU A 236 -18.62 -18.11 5.01
C LEU A 236 -17.39 -19.02 4.94
N ASN A 237 -17.03 -19.50 3.75
CA ASN A 237 -15.83 -20.33 3.57
C ASN A 237 -14.56 -19.54 3.86
N TYR A 238 -14.48 -18.28 3.42
CA TYR A 238 -13.39 -17.36 3.74
C TYR A 238 -13.27 -17.10 5.26
N LEU A 239 -14.36 -16.76 5.93
CA LEU A 239 -14.38 -16.51 7.39
C LEU A 239 -13.99 -17.77 8.19
N ASN A 240 -14.47 -18.95 7.78
CA ASN A 240 -14.08 -20.21 8.40
C ASN A 240 -12.60 -20.53 8.18
N GLY A 241 -12.08 -20.29 6.97
CA GLY A 241 -10.65 -20.39 6.68
C GLY A 241 -9.81 -19.49 7.58
N ARG A 242 -10.21 -18.22 7.74
CA ARG A 242 -9.53 -17.26 8.64
C ARG A 242 -9.54 -17.73 10.07
N TRP A 243 -10.70 -18.18 10.57
CA TRP A 243 -10.82 -18.71 11.92
C TRP A 243 -9.86 -19.89 12.12
N LEU A 244 -9.87 -20.86 11.21
CA LEU A 244 -9.02 -22.05 11.28
C LEU A 244 -7.53 -21.70 11.22
N PHE A 245 -7.15 -20.75 10.37
CA PHE A 245 -5.76 -20.28 10.25
C PHE A 245 -5.27 -19.67 11.57
N HIS A 246 -6.03 -18.73 12.13
CA HIS A 246 -5.65 -18.09 13.39
C HIS A 246 -5.70 -19.06 14.56
N ALA A 247 -6.72 -19.91 14.65
CA ALA A 247 -6.85 -20.93 15.68
C ALA A 247 -5.70 -21.97 15.65
N SER A 248 -5.16 -22.26 14.45
CA SER A 248 -3.99 -23.14 14.30
C SER A 248 -2.70 -22.50 14.82
N GLY A 249 -2.58 -21.16 14.67
CA GLY A 249 -1.43 -20.38 15.13
C GLY A 249 -1.45 -19.99 16.61
N ILE A 250 -2.49 -20.35 17.36
CA ILE A 250 -2.58 -20.06 18.81
C ILE A 250 -1.46 -20.79 19.56
N ASN A 251 -0.69 -20.02 20.34
CA ASN A 251 0.44 -20.53 21.11
C ASN A 251 0.01 -21.44 22.28
N CYS A 252 0.96 -22.16 22.88
CA CYS A 252 0.65 -23.13 23.93
C CYS A 252 0.02 -22.52 25.19
N MET A 253 0.35 -21.27 25.54
CA MET A 253 -0.20 -20.59 26.72
C MET A 253 -1.65 -20.17 26.51
N GLU A 254 -1.97 -19.59 25.35
CA GLU A 254 -3.35 -19.24 24.99
C GLU A 254 -4.23 -20.49 24.86
N ARG A 255 -3.67 -21.60 24.34
CA ARG A 255 -4.35 -22.90 24.28
C ARG A 255 -4.61 -23.48 25.67
N CYS A 256 -3.64 -23.37 26.59
CA CYS A 256 -3.78 -23.79 27.98
C CYS A 256 -4.85 -22.97 28.70
N TYR A 257 -4.81 -21.64 28.57
CA TYR A 257 -5.83 -20.74 29.11
C TYR A 257 -7.22 -21.09 28.60
N ALA A 258 -7.38 -21.26 27.29
CA ALA A 258 -8.67 -21.63 26.71
C ALA A 258 -9.15 -23.02 27.18
N SER A 259 -8.26 -24.01 27.31
CA SER A 259 -8.65 -25.35 27.82
C SER A 259 -9.07 -25.36 29.30
N THR A 260 -8.61 -24.37 30.08
CA THR A 260 -8.94 -24.25 31.52
C THR A 260 -10.38 -23.77 31.74
N PHE A 261 -10.88 -22.92 30.85
CA PHE A 261 -12.23 -22.36 30.95
C PHE A 261 -13.25 -23.03 30.03
N TYR A 262 -12.80 -23.73 28.99
CA TYR A 262 -13.67 -24.34 27.99
C TYR A 262 -13.41 -25.86 27.88
N LYS A 263 -14.47 -26.67 28.03
CA LYS A 263 -14.41 -28.14 28.08
C LYS A 263 -13.74 -28.79 26.86
N LYS A 264 -13.89 -28.21 25.67
CA LYS A 264 -13.28 -28.70 24.42
C LYS A 264 -13.13 -27.55 23.43
N LEU A 265 -11.89 -27.25 23.06
CA LEU A 265 -11.60 -26.32 21.96
C LEU A 265 -11.91 -26.99 20.61
N PRO A 266 -12.48 -26.26 19.65
CA PRO A 266 -12.64 -26.80 18.31
C PRO A 266 -11.27 -27.10 17.69
N SER A 267 -11.13 -28.25 17.06
CA SER A 267 -9.87 -28.65 16.42
C SER A 267 -9.63 -27.77 15.20
N ALA A 268 -8.48 -27.09 15.16
CA ALA A 268 -8.03 -26.29 14.03
C ALA A 268 -6.73 -26.87 13.46
N SER A 269 -6.59 -26.81 12.14
CA SER A 269 -5.35 -27.15 11.44
C SER A 269 -5.18 -26.26 10.21
N TYR A 270 -3.94 -26.00 9.82
CA TYR A 270 -3.64 -25.28 8.58
C TYR A 270 -4.17 -26.02 7.35
N ASP A 271 -4.24 -27.35 7.37
CA ASP A 271 -4.84 -28.12 6.27
C ASP A 271 -6.35 -27.86 6.11
N ALA A 272 -7.07 -27.79 7.24
CA ALA A 272 -8.49 -27.43 7.23
C ALA A 272 -8.70 -25.98 6.77
N ALA A 273 -7.83 -25.05 7.21
CA ALA A 273 -7.86 -23.67 6.75
C ALA A 273 -7.64 -23.57 5.23
N PHE A 274 -6.66 -24.30 4.70
CA PHE A 274 -6.34 -24.32 3.28
C PHE A 274 -7.53 -24.81 2.45
N ARG A 275 -8.19 -25.89 2.89
CA ARG A 275 -9.40 -26.41 2.22
C ARG A 275 -10.55 -25.41 2.21
N ALA A 276 -10.79 -24.71 3.33
CA ALA A 276 -11.83 -23.69 3.42
C ALA A 276 -11.55 -22.49 2.49
N PHE A 277 -10.32 -21.98 2.48
CA PHE A 277 -9.95 -20.90 1.56
C PHE A 277 -10.02 -21.32 0.09
N LYS A 278 -9.61 -22.55 -0.24
CA LYS A 278 -9.70 -23.07 -1.60
C LYS A 278 -11.16 -23.17 -2.06
N LYS A 279 -12.05 -23.60 -1.16
CA LYS A 279 -13.49 -23.64 -1.44
C LYS A 279 -14.05 -22.23 -1.68
N SER A 280 -13.64 -21.25 -0.90
CA SER A 280 -13.99 -19.83 -1.13
C SER A 280 -13.52 -19.34 -2.50
N ASP A 281 -12.29 -19.71 -2.90
CA ASP A 281 -11.69 -19.31 -4.18
C ASP A 281 -12.40 -19.94 -5.38
N GLU A 282 -12.81 -21.20 -5.27
CA GLU A 282 -13.56 -21.94 -6.30
C GLU A 282 -14.97 -21.41 -6.52
N VAL A 283 -15.62 -20.93 -5.45
CA VAL A 283 -16.98 -20.38 -5.48
C VAL A 283 -16.99 -18.93 -5.99
N SER A 284 -15.92 -18.18 -5.74
CA SER A 284 -15.84 -16.75 -6.03
C SER A 284 -16.01 -16.45 -7.53
N THR A 285 -16.95 -15.57 -7.85
CA THR A 285 -17.16 -15.09 -9.22
C THR A 285 -16.07 -14.08 -9.59
N GLY A 286 -15.09 -14.49 -10.39
CA GLY A 286 -13.98 -13.61 -10.81
C GLY A 286 -12.58 -14.11 -10.44
N GLY A 287 -12.45 -15.36 -9.97
CA GLY A 287 -11.15 -15.99 -9.72
C GLY A 287 -10.57 -15.74 -8.32
N GLY A 288 -11.41 -15.35 -7.36
CA GLY A 288 -11.06 -15.15 -5.95
C GLY A 288 -10.76 -13.71 -5.58
N THR A 289 -10.89 -13.39 -4.30
CA THR A 289 -10.50 -12.07 -3.74
C THR A 289 -9.01 -12.03 -3.37
N LYS A 290 -8.42 -10.82 -3.36
CA LYS A 290 -7.02 -10.62 -2.91
C LYS A 290 -6.77 -11.19 -1.53
N ALA A 291 -7.72 -11.00 -0.63
CA ALA A 291 -7.65 -11.51 0.73
C ALA A 291 -7.60 -13.06 0.74
N THR A 292 -8.45 -13.72 -0.05
CA THR A 292 -8.45 -15.19 -0.17
C THR A 292 -7.11 -15.71 -0.72
N LYS A 293 -6.57 -15.08 -1.76
CA LYS A 293 -5.25 -15.45 -2.32
C LYS A 293 -4.11 -15.26 -1.33
N LEU A 294 -4.11 -14.17 -0.57
CA LEU A 294 -3.12 -13.94 0.49
C LEU A 294 -3.18 -15.03 1.56
N PHE A 295 -4.37 -15.37 2.05
CA PHE A 295 -4.51 -16.39 3.07
C PHE A 295 -4.23 -17.81 2.55
N LEU A 296 -4.53 -18.11 1.28
CA LEU A 296 -4.07 -19.34 0.61
C LEU A 296 -2.55 -19.41 0.59
N ALA A 297 -1.88 -18.33 0.19
CA ALA A 297 -0.42 -18.25 0.19
C ALA A 297 0.17 -18.46 1.60
N LYS A 298 -0.33 -17.70 2.60
CA LYS A 298 0.12 -17.83 4.00
C LYS A 298 -0.06 -19.25 4.52
N THR A 299 -1.21 -19.85 4.29
CA THR A 299 -1.50 -21.21 4.75
C THR A 299 -0.63 -22.24 4.03
N ALA A 300 -0.39 -22.08 2.73
CA ALA A 300 0.52 -22.93 1.97
C ALA A 300 1.97 -22.84 2.48
N MET A 301 2.43 -21.64 2.88
CA MET A 301 3.73 -21.45 3.52
C MET A 301 3.84 -22.20 4.84
N GLU A 302 2.82 -22.11 5.71
CA GLU A 302 2.78 -22.86 6.99
C GLU A 302 2.77 -24.38 6.79
N LEU A 303 2.20 -24.85 5.67
CA LEU A 303 2.21 -26.27 5.28
C LEU A 303 3.51 -26.69 4.57
N GLY A 304 4.46 -25.78 4.35
CA GLY A 304 5.71 -26.05 3.62
C GLY A 304 5.53 -26.19 2.09
N ARG A 305 4.35 -25.90 1.55
CA ARG A 305 4.00 -26.01 0.12
C ARG A 305 4.39 -24.72 -0.61
N MET A 306 5.70 -24.49 -0.75
CA MET A 306 6.24 -23.21 -1.25
C MET A 306 5.91 -22.91 -2.71
N ASP A 307 5.72 -23.94 -3.55
CA ASP A 307 5.33 -23.75 -4.95
C ASP A 307 3.90 -23.23 -5.08
N GLU A 308 2.95 -23.86 -4.39
CA GLU A 308 1.56 -23.40 -4.33
C GLU A 308 1.46 -21.99 -3.73
N ALA A 309 2.22 -21.72 -2.66
CA ALA A 309 2.26 -20.41 -2.04
C ALA A 309 2.64 -19.31 -3.04
N ARG A 310 3.67 -19.55 -3.88
CA ARG A 310 4.09 -18.60 -4.92
C ARG A 310 2.99 -18.36 -5.94
N THR A 311 2.36 -19.43 -6.43
CA THR A 311 1.27 -19.31 -7.41
C THR A 311 0.13 -18.45 -6.86
N TYR A 312 -0.24 -18.62 -5.59
CA TYR A 312 -1.28 -17.79 -4.97
C TYR A 312 -0.84 -16.34 -4.74
N VAL A 313 0.44 -16.10 -4.40
CA VAL A 313 0.99 -14.73 -4.33
C VAL A 313 0.89 -14.04 -5.69
N ASP A 314 1.36 -14.69 -6.75
CA ASP A 314 1.34 -14.15 -8.11
C ASP A 314 -0.10 -13.87 -8.59
N GLN A 315 -1.02 -14.81 -8.34
CA GLN A 315 -2.44 -14.62 -8.63
C GLN A 315 -3.03 -13.42 -7.86
N GLY A 316 -2.72 -13.29 -6.57
CA GLY A 316 -3.22 -12.19 -5.74
C GLY A 316 -2.73 -10.82 -6.19
N ILE A 317 -1.46 -10.72 -6.61
CA ILE A 317 -0.86 -9.47 -7.13
C ILE A 317 -1.56 -9.01 -8.41
N LEU A 318 -1.96 -9.94 -9.28
CA LEU A 318 -2.61 -9.65 -10.56
C LEU A 318 -4.06 -9.16 -10.44
N LEU A 319 -4.72 -9.40 -9.29
CA LEU A 319 -6.08 -8.90 -9.07
C LEU A 319 -6.10 -7.35 -9.00
N THR A 320 -7.23 -6.73 -9.32
CA THR A 320 -7.39 -5.27 -9.21
C THR A 320 -7.59 -4.84 -7.77
N VAL A 321 -7.00 -3.71 -7.38
CA VAL A 321 -7.26 -3.08 -6.06
C VAL A 321 -8.54 -2.25 -6.18
N THR A 322 -9.54 -2.56 -5.35
CA THR A 322 -10.85 -1.88 -5.39
C THR A 322 -11.23 -1.25 -4.06
N THR A 323 -10.76 -1.82 -2.96
CA THR A 323 -11.05 -1.36 -1.60
C THR A 323 -9.76 -1.01 -0.87
N LYS A 324 -9.87 -0.27 0.22
CA LYS A 324 -8.73 -0.03 1.11
C LYS A 324 -8.17 -1.33 1.71
N ASP A 325 -9.03 -2.29 1.98
CA ASP A 325 -8.60 -3.63 2.40
C ASP A 325 -7.74 -4.29 1.32
N ASP A 326 -8.09 -4.14 0.03
CA ASP A 326 -7.28 -4.67 -1.06
C ASP A 326 -5.87 -4.06 -1.13
N GLU A 327 -5.70 -2.78 -0.76
CA GLU A 327 -4.39 -2.13 -0.69
C GLU A 327 -3.51 -2.78 0.39
N GLU A 328 -4.05 -2.99 1.59
CA GLU A 328 -3.32 -3.66 2.68
C GLU A 328 -2.94 -5.10 2.30
N HIS A 329 -3.87 -5.85 1.72
CA HIS A 329 -3.60 -7.21 1.25
C HIS A 329 -2.58 -7.21 0.09
N GLN A 330 -2.61 -6.21 -0.80
CA GLN A 330 -1.61 -6.05 -1.86
C GLN A 330 -0.22 -5.85 -1.27
N ASP A 331 -0.05 -4.96 -0.30
CA ASP A 331 1.24 -4.73 0.35
C ASP A 331 1.77 -5.99 1.03
N GLU A 332 0.90 -6.76 1.69
CA GLU A 332 1.26 -8.05 2.29
C GLU A 332 1.67 -9.10 1.24
N LEU A 333 0.95 -9.18 0.11
CA LEU A 333 1.29 -10.06 -1.01
C LEU A 333 2.65 -9.69 -1.61
N MET A 334 2.91 -8.40 -1.81
CA MET A 334 4.19 -7.90 -2.30
C MET A 334 5.33 -8.23 -1.32
N ASN A 335 5.10 -8.07 -0.01
CA ASN A 335 6.06 -8.47 1.02
C ASN A 335 6.32 -9.98 1.03
N CYS A 336 5.32 -10.81 0.73
CA CYS A 336 5.47 -12.26 0.58
C CYS A 336 6.26 -12.63 -0.68
N HIS A 337 5.99 -11.96 -1.80
CA HIS A 337 6.74 -12.12 -3.06
C HIS A 337 8.23 -11.77 -2.89
N ASP A 338 8.52 -10.71 -2.12
CA ASP A 338 9.87 -10.23 -1.87
C ASP A 338 10.65 -11.07 -0.84
N ARG A 339 10.03 -12.10 -0.22
CA ARG A 339 10.76 -12.99 0.68
C ARG A 339 11.82 -13.76 -0.10
N PRO A 340 13.10 -13.66 0.29
CA PRO A 340 14.17 -14.39 -0.35
C PRO A 340 13.95 -15.89 -0.17
N VAL A 341 13.82 -16.62 -1.28
CA VAL A 341 13.83 -18.07 -1.27
C VAL A 341 15.29 -18.52 -1.12
N GLU A 342 15.62 -19.24 -0.05
CA GLU A 342 16.86 -20.02 0.01
C GLU A 342 16.80 -21.10 -1.08
N ARG A 343 17.36 -20.80 -2.26
CA ARG A 343 17.55 -21.82 -3.29
C ARG A 343 18.80 -22.61 -2.93
N GLN A 344 18.66 -23.90 -2.69
CA GLN A 344 19.82 -24.76 -2.46
C GLN A 344 20.65 -24.96 -3.73
N ASN A 345 21.97 -24.94 -3.48
CA ASN A 345 23.13 -25.30 -4.30
C ASN A 345 23.71 -24.23 -5.26
N HIS A 346 24.94 -23.80 -4.91
CA HIS A 346 25.88 -22.93 -5.65
C HIS A 346 25.53 -21.43 -5.83
N ARG A 347 24.54 -20.90 -5.11
CA ARG A 347 24.24 -19.45 -5.12
C ARG A 347 24.31 -18.88 -3.70
N GLN A 348 25.10 -17.82 -3.52
CA GLN A 348 25.13 -17.04 -2.29
C GLN A 348 24.15 -15.88 -2.41
N HIS A 349 23.51 -15.51 -1.30
CA HIS A 349 22.54 -14.41 -1.24
C HIS A 349 22.92 -13.41 -0.16
N LEU A 350 22.94 -12.12 -0.51
CA LEU A 350 22.97 -11.01 0.43
C LEU A 350 21.63 -10.27 0.35
N ILE A 351 20.88 -10.29 1.45
CA ILE A 351 19.55 -9.68 1.53
C ILE A 351 19.63 -8.44 2.40
N LEU A 352 19.23 -7.30 1.85
CA LEU A 352 19.22 -6.02 2.54
C LEU A 352 17.79 -5.52 2.68
N LYS A 353 17.38 -5.22 3.91
CA LYS A 353 16.08 -4.59 4.19
C LYS A 353 16.24 -3.08 4.05
N VAL A 354 16.01 -2.57 2.84
CA VAL A 354 16.17 -1.15 2.49
C VAL A 354 14.85 -0.63 1.92
N SER A 355 14.26 0.34 2.63
CA SER A 355 13.07 1.06 2.16
C SER A 355 13.44 2.09 1.09
N ASP A 356 12.61 2.25 0.05
CA ASP A 356 12.84 3.27 -0.99
C ASP A 356 12.29 4.65 -0.57
N SER A 357 12.70 5.12 0.62
CA SER A 357 12.15 6.32 1.25
C SER A 357 13.21 7.36 1.59
N SER A 358 12.79 8.56 1.98
CA SER A 358 13.68 9.66 2.36
C SER A 358 14.47 9.43 3.66
N ASN A 359 13.97 8.53 4.51
CA ASN A 359 14.49 8.30 5.86
C ASN A 359 15.48 7.14 5.92
N GLU A 360 15.67 6.42 4.80
CA GLU A 360 16.56 5.28 4.72
C GLU A 360 17.99 5.72 4.44
N ASP A 361 18.95 5.24 5.22
CA ASP A 361 20.38 5.43 4.96
C ASP A 361 20.91 4.24 4.17
N ILE A 362 21.23 4.44 2.89
CA ILE A 362 21.75 3.36 2.04
C ILE A 362 23.27 3.21 2.15
N ILE A 363 23.97 4.24 2.62
CA ILE A 363 25.44 4.26 2.69
C ILE A 363 25.96 3.29 3.73
N GLN A 364 25.20 3.07 4.82
CA GLN A 364 25.53 2.07 5.83
C GLN A 364 25.76 0.65 5.27
N HIS A 365 25.18 0.33 4.11
CA HIS A 365 25.30 -0.99 3.48
C HIS A 365 26.45 -1.11 2.47
N VAL A 366 27.11 0.00 2.10
CA VAL A 366 28.08 0.04 1.00
C VAL A 366 29.23 -0.94 1.20
N SER A 367 29.90 -0.94 2.34
CA SER A 367 31.05 -1.82 2.56
C SER A 367 30.66 -3.30 2.53
N THR A 368 29.49 -3.66 3.10
CA THR A 368 28.98 -5.04 3.09
C THR A 368 28.66 -5.51 1.67
N VAL A 369 28.03 -4.64 0.88
CA VAL A 369 27.69 -4.92 -0.53
C VAL A 369 28.95 -5.03 -1.37
N ASN A 370 29.88 -4.10 -1.20
CA ASN A 370 31.14 -4.10 -1.93
C ASN A 370 31.92 -5.38 -1.69
N ASP A 371 32.03 -5.83 -0.45
CA ASP A 371 32.72 -7.07 -0.09
C ASP A 371 32.06 -8.30 -0.73
N PHE A 372 30.73 -8.35 -0.72
CA PHE A 372 29.97 -9.44 -1.34
C PHE A 372 30.18 -9.48 -2.85
N ILE A 373 30.03 -8.34 -3.53
CA ILE A 373 30.20 -8.26 -4.99
C ILE A 373 31.63 -8.60 -5.38
N HIS A 374 32.62 -7.99 -4.71
CA HIS A 374 34.01 -8.09 -5.12
C HIS A 374 34.57 -9.50 -4.89
N ARG A 375 34.23 -10.14 -3.76
CA ARG A 375 34.64 -11.52 -3.48
C ARG A 375 34.09 -12.49 -4.52
N ALA A 376 32.80 -12.40 -4.84
CA ALA A 376 32.18 -13.24 -5.86
C ALA A 376 32.84 -13.07 -7.24
N ARG A 377 33.25 -11.84 -7.60
CA ARG A 377 33.94 -11.57 -8.87
C ARG A 377 35.36 -12.11 -8.91
N LEU A 378 36.10 -12.06 -7.80
CA LEU A 378 37.44 -12.65 -7.70
C LEU A 378 37.41 -14.18 -7.79
N GLU A 379 36.33 -14.80 -7.33
CA GLU A 379 36.08 -16.24 -7.45
C GLU A 379 35.58 -16.64 -8.86
N GLY A 380 35.50 -15.70 -9.80
CA GLY A 380 35.02 -15.94 -11.17
C GLY A 380 33.50 -16.04 -11.31
N GLY A 381 32.76 -15.70 -10.24
CA GLY A 381 31.30 -15.69 -10.22
C GLY A 381 30.67 -14.46 -10.87
N VAL A 382 29.34 -14.49 -11.00
CA VAL A 382 28.51 -13.39 -11.50
C VAL A 382 27.52 -13.00 -10.42
N VAL A 383 27.33 -11.69 -10.23
CA VAL A 383 26.43 -11.15 -9.20
C VAL A 383 25.23 -10.50 -9.86
N LEU A 384 24.03 -10.96 -9.48
CA LEU A 384 22.78 -10.31 -9.81
C LEU A 384 22.38 -9.37 -8.67
N ILE A 385 22.24 -8.08 -8.97
CA ILE A 385 21.76 -7.07 -8.02
C ILE A 385 20.37 -6.63 -8.49
N HIS A 386 19.35 -6.80 -7.65
CA HIS A 386 17.99 -6.40 -7.97
C HIS A 386 17.29 -5.75 -6.78
N CYS A 387 16.27 -4.96 -7.08
CA CYS A 387 15.22 -4.50 -6.17
C CYS A 387 13.89 -4.60 -6.92
N MET A 388 12.77 -4.23 -6.29
CA MET A 388 11.43 -4.34 -6.88
C MET A 388 11.35 -3.92 -8.36
N MET A 389 11.68 -2.66 -8.68
CA MET A 389 11.61 -2.14 -10.05
C MET A 389 12.96 -2.12 -10.78
N GLY A 390 14.05 -2.41 -10.04
CA GLY A 390 15.41 -2.21 -10.55
C GLY A 390 15.71 -0.77 -11.00
N VAL A 391 15.06 0.23 -10.38
CA VAL A 391 15.20 1.65 -10.76
C VAL A 391 16.03 2.44 -9.75
N SER A 392 15.82 2.19 -8.45
CA SER A 392 16.37 3.03 -7.38
C SER A 392 17.35 2.28 -6.47
N ARG A 393 16.89 1.51 -5.47
CA ARG A 393 17.74 0.82 -4.48
C ARG A 393 18.92 0.02 -5.06
N SER A 394 18.64 -0.88 -6.00
CA SER A 394 19.70 -1.71 -6.62
C SER A 394 20.67 -0.89 -7.46
N VAL A 395 20.18 0.16 -8.12
CA VAL A 395 21.01 1.10 -8.89
C VAL A 395 21.94 1.85 -7.94
N SER A 396 21.44 2.39 -6.83
CA SER A 396 22.23 3.12 -5.84
C SER A 396 23.41 2.30 -5.31
N LEU A 397 23.18 1.03 -4.95
CA LEU A 397 24.25 0.15 -4.47
C LEU A 397 25.22 -0.26 -5.57
N SER A 398 24.72 -0.45 -6.80
CA SER A 398 25.59 -0.68 -7.97
C SER A 398 26.48 0.53 -8.26
N MET A 399 25.94 1.75 -8.13
CA MET A 399 26.72 2.99 -8.27
C MET A 399 27.80 3.07 -7.21
N ALA A 400 27.46 2.85 -5.93
CA ALA A 400 28.44 2.87 -4.85
C ALA A 400 29.59 1.89 -5.11
N TYR A 401 29.29 0.68 -5.57
CA TYR A 401 30.30 -0.30 -5.95
C TYR A 401 31.21 0.19 -7.09
N ILE A 402 30.62 0.71 -8.18
CA ILE A 402 31.40 1.27 -9.32
C ILE A 402 32.32 2.40 -8.84
N MET A 403 31.80 3.32 -8.02
CA MET A 403 32.59 4.41 -7.44
C MET A 403 33.76 3.87 -6.62
N SER A 404 33.54 2.82 -5.81
CA SER A 404 34.55 2.23 -4.93
C SER A 404 35.64 1.42 -5.63
N VAL A 405 35.40 0.90 -6.85
CA VAL A 405 36.40 0.10 -7.60
C VAL A 405 37.02 0.84 -8.79
N THR A 406 36.52 2.02 -9.13
CA THR A 406 37.04 2.89 -10.21
C THR A 406 37.44 4.26 -9.65
N ASN A 407 37.84 5.20 -10.52
CA ASN A 407 38.04 6.60 -10.14
C ASN A 407 36.79 7.48 -10.41
N LEU A 408 35.67 6.90 -10.84
CA LEU A 408 34.47 7.63 -11.21
C LEU A 408 33.72 8.20 -10.00
N GLY A 409 33.07 9.34 -10.23
CA GLY A 409 32.12 9.95 -9.29
C GLY A 409 30.70 9.41 -9.42
N TRP A 410 29.77 9.92 -8.62
CA TRP A 410 28.38 9.42 -8.61
C TRP A 410 27.66 9.66 -9.94
N ARG A 411 27.91 10.80 -10.63
CA ARG A 411 27.25 11.13 -11.90
C ARG A 411 27.67 10.17 -13.01
N ASP A 412 28.96 9.96 -13.16
CA ASP A 412 29.51 9.08 -14.19
C ASP A 412 29.12 7.64 -13.91
N SER A 413 29.15 7.21 -12.65
CA SER A 413 28.69 5.87 -12.25
C SER A 413 27.21 5.64 -12.59
N LEU A 414 26.34 6.64 -12.42
CA LEU A 414 24.94 6.55 -12.86
C LEU A 414 24.83 6.43 -14.38
N ASN A 415 25.62 7.19 -15.13
CA ASN A 415 25.61 7.16 -16.59
C ASN A 415 26.12 5.83 -17.16
N VAL A 416 27.14 5.24 -16.52
CA VAL A 416 27.62 3.89 -16.82
C VAL A 416 26.48 2.86 -16.69
N ILE A 417 25.71 2.93 -15.60
CA ILE A 417 24.56 2.02 -15.42
C ILE A 417 23.47 2.32 -16.46
N ARG A 418 23.21 3.60 -16.76
CA ARG A 418 22.20 3.99 -17.75
C ARG A 418 22.53 3.52 -19.16
N ASN A 419 23.80 3.34 -19.49
CA ASN A 419 24.19 2.71 -20.76
C ASN A 419 23.55 1.33 -20.93
N ALA A 420 23.50 0.54 -19.85
CA ALA A 420 22.89 -0.80 -19.85
C ALA A 420 21.39 -0.78 -19.49
N ARG A 421 20.95 0.19 -18.66
CA ARG A 421 19.57 0.29 -18.17
C ARG A 421 19.11 1.75 -18.11
N ARG A 422 18.55 2.23 -19.23
CA ARG A 422 18.15 3.64 -19.42
C ARG A 422 17.22 4.19 -18.33
N GLN A 423 16.33 3.35 -17.79
CA GLN A 423 15.39 3.72 -16.72
C GLN A 423 16.03 3.84 -15.32
N ALA A 424 17.34 3.63 -15.18
CA ALA A 424 18.04 3.79 -13.91
C ALA A 424 17.91 5.23 -13.38
N ASN A 425 17.25 5.37 -12.23
CA ASN A 425 16.94 6.66 -11.64
C ASN A 425 16.76 6.50 -10.12
N PRO A 426 17.86 6.48 -9.35
CA PRO A 426 17.80 6.52 -7.89
C PRO A 426 16.95 7.66 -7.38
N ASN A 427 16.22 7.40 -6.30
CA ASN A 427 15.45 8.43 -5.64
C ASN A 427 16.36 9.61 -5.25
N PHE A 428 15.76 10.80 -5.10
CA PHE A 428 16.51 12.02 -4.83
C PHE A 428 17.41 11.92 -3.57
N HIS A 429 16.94 11.26 -2.53
CA HIS A 429 17.64 11.12 -1.26
C HIS A 429 18.88 10.22 -1.39
N PHE A 430 18.78 9.09 -2.09
CA PHE A 430 19.92 8.23 -2.37
C PHE A 430 20.96 8.90 -3.28
N ARG A 431 20.53 9.68 -4.29
CA ARG A 431 21.47 10.48 -5.08
C ARG A 431 22.24 11.49 -4.22
N ARG A 432 21.54 12.15 -3.30
CA ARG A 432 22.15 13.08 -2.35
C ARG A 432 23.15 12.35 -1.44
N GLN A 433 22.77 11.19 -0.89
CA GLN A 433 23.67 10.37 -0.07
C GLN A 433 24.92 9.91 -0.84
N LEU A 434 24.78 9.46 -2.09
CA LEU A 434 25.92 9.05 -2.94
C LEU A 434 26.83 10.23 -3.30
N HIS A 435 26.26 11.41 -3.55
CA HIS A 435 27.04 12.63 -3.72
C HIS A 435 27.83 12.99 -2.45
N PHE A 436 27.24 12.84 -1.25
CA PHE A 436 27.98 13.05 -0.01
C PHE A 436 29.08 12.00 0.16
N PHE A 437 28.75 10.72 -0.03
CA PHE A 437 29.70 9.60 0.04
C PHE A 437 30.94 9.83 -0.83
N GLU A 438 30.77 10.36 -2.06
CA GLU A 438 31.91 10.71 -2.94
C GLU A 438 32.91 11.67 -2.28
N ASN A 439 32.41 12.62 -1.48
CA ASN A 439 33.19 13.68 -0.87
C ASN A 439 33.66 13.37 0.56
N THR A 440 33.07 12.36 1.22
CA THR A 440 33.36 12.03 2.62
C THR A 440 34.11 10.70 2.76
N ASP A 441 33.47 9.59 2.36
CA ASP A 441 33.89 8.24 2.77
C ASP A 441 34.47 7.43 1.62
N LEU A 442 34.26 7.84 0.37
CA LEU A 442 34.68 7.09 -0.82
C LEU A 442 36.20 6.85 -0.86
N ALA A 443 37.01 7.83 -0.46
CA ALA A 443 38.46 7.68 -0.42
C ALA A 443 38.90 6.59 0.58
N ALA A 444 38.29 6.59 1.77
CA ALA A 444 38.54 5.57 2.78
C ALA A 444 38.05 4.19 2.32
N GLU A 445 36.89 4.12 1.68
CA GLU A 445 36.35 2.87 1.14
C GLU A 445 37.22 2.29 0.02
N ARG A 446 37.75 3.12 -0.89
CA ARG A 446 38.71 2.69 -1.92
C ARG A 446 39.99 2.11 -1.29
N GLN A 447 40.52 2.75 -0.25
CA GLN A 447 41.68 2.25 0.49
C GLN A 447 41.37 0.92 1.19
N ARG A 448 40.20 0.81 1.83
CA ARG A 448 39.73 -0.43 2.47
C ARG A 448 39.64 -1.57 1.47
N MET A 449 39.00 -1.33 0.32
CA MET A 449 38.89 -2.30 -0.77
C MET A 449 40.26 -2.73 -1.29
N ALA A 450 41.20 -1.80 -1.47
CA ALA A 450 42.55 -2.11 -1.90
C ALA A 450 43.33 -2.95 -0.87
N ALA A 451 43.14 -2.69 0.42
CA ALA A 451 43.77 -3.44 1.50
C ALA A 451 43.18 -4.85 1.67
N LEU A 452 41.86 -4.99 1.50
CA LEU A 452 41.17 -6.27 1.67
C LEU A 452 41.37 -7.21 0.47
N PHE A 453 41.51 -6.66 -0.74
CA PHE A 453 41.59 -7.41 -1.99
C PHE A 453 42.87 -7.08 -2.77
N THR A 454 44.01 -7.50 -2.21
CA THR A 454 45.36 -7.17 -2.73
C THR A 454 45.64 -7.70 -4.16
N ASN A 455 44.97 -8.77 -4.59
CA ASN A 455 45.16 -9.38 -5.91
C ASN A 455 44.19 -8.82 -6.99
N ALA A 456 43.54 -7.68 -6.74
CA ALA A 456 42.48 -7.16 -7.62
C ALA A 456 42.94 -6.11 -8.65
N GLU A 457 44.24 -5.84 -8.79
CA GLU A 457 44.71 -4.75 -9.66
C GLU A 457 44.30 -4.92 -11.13
N SER A 458 44.45 -6.13 -11.67
CA SER A 458 44.00 -6.45 -13.04
C SER A 458 42.49 -6.32 -13.22
N LEU A 459 41.72 -6.58 -12.16
CA LEU A 459 40.26 -6.41 -12.15
C LEU A 459 39.88 -4.93 -12.16
N ARG A 460 40.57 -4.10 -11.36
CA ARG A 460 40.36 -2.64 -11.34
C ARG A 460 40.65 -1.99 -12.70
N GLN A 461 41.75 -2.37 -13.34
CA GLN A 461 42.08 -1.85 -14.67
C GLN A 461 41.00 -2.20 -15.69
N ARG A 462 40.56 -3.47 -15.71
CA ARG A 462 39.47 -3.93 -16.58
C ARG A 462 38.15 -3.22 -16.29
N ASP A 463 37.84 -2.97 -15.02
CA ASP A 463 36.62 -2.26 -14.61
C ASP A 463 36.63 -0.83 -15.10
N MET A 464 37.78 -0.16 -14.99
CA MET A 464 37.96 1.20 -15.48
C MET A 464 37.77 1.29 -17.00
N GLU A 465 38.38 0.38 -17.76
CA GLU A 465 38.25 0.32 -19.23
C GLU A 465 36.78 0.10 -19.65
N LYS A 466 36.09 -0.84 -19.00
CA LYS A 466 34.66 -1.10 -19.30
C LYS A 466 33.76 0.06 -18.93
N CYS A 467 34.00 0.72 -17.79
CA CYS A 467 33.22 1.88 -17.38
C CYS A 467 33.43 3.05 -18.35
N GLN A 468 34.66 3.27 -18.80
CA GLN A 468 34.98 4.31 -19.79
C GLN A 468 34.24 4.07 -21.12
N GLN A 469 34.27 2.84 -21.64
CA GLN A 469 33.54 2.46 -22.85
C GLN A 469 32.02 2.65 -22.71
N ALA A 470 31.46 2.30 -21.54
CA ALA A 470 30.04 2.48 -21.26
C ALA A 470 29.65 3.96 -21.18
N LEU A 471 30.51 4.80 -20.59
CA LEU A 471 30.29 6.25 -20.47
C LEU A 471 30.33 6.92 -21.85
N GLU A 472 31.31 6.58 -22.68
CA GLU A 472 31.40 7.06 -24.07
C GLU A 472 30.17 6.65 -24.90
N SER A 473 29.71 5.41 -24.74
CA SER A 473 28.50 4.91 -25.40
C SER A 473 27.24 5.64 -24.93
N TYR A 474 27.13 5.91 -23.63
CA TYR A 474 26.03 6.68 -23.06
C TYR A 474 26.03 8.12 -23.57
N ASN A 475 27.19 8.79 -23.54
CA ASN A 475 27.32 10.19 -23.99
C ASN A 475 27.01 10.32 -25.48
N ARG A 476 27.49 9.37 -26.31
CA ARG A 476 27.12 9.31 -27.73
C ARG A 476 25.62 9.19 -27.92
N TRP A 477 24.95 8.34 -27.13
CA TRP A 477 23.48 8.25 -27.16
C TRP A 477 22.80 9.55 -26.69
N VAL A 478 23.33 10.25 -25.70
CA VAL A 478 22.77 11.55 -25.27
C VAL A 478 22.90 12.61 -26.37
N GLU A 479 24.06 12.65 -27.05
CA GLU A 479 24.33 13.62 -28.12
C GLU A 479 23.57 13.31 -29.40
N PHE A 480 23.45 12.03 -29.76
CA PHE A 480 22.95 11.61 -31.06
C PHE A 480 21.59 10.88 -31.02
N GLY A 481 21.05 10.53 -29.85
CA GLY A 481 19.88 9.65 -29.73
C GLY A 481 20.19 8.22 -30.21
N ASP A 482 19.16 7.40 -30.45
CA ASP A 482 19.29 6.03 -30.98
C ASP A 482 19.56 5.99 -32.51
N ARG A 483 20.26 6.99 -33.04
CA ARG A 483 20.56 7.07 -34.48
C ARG A 483 21.39 5.88 -35.02
N LEU A 484 22.06 5.12 -34.16
CA LEU A 484 22.76 3.88 -34.55
C LEU A 484 21.79 2.73 -34.86
N GLN A 485 20.65 2.68 -34.17
CA GLN A 485 19.57 1.75 -34.49
C GLN A 485 18.87 2.21 -35.77
N ASP A 486 18.58 3.50 -35.88
CA ASP A 486 17.96 4.08 -37.09
C ASP A 486 18.85 3.95 -38.33
N GLU A 487 20.17 4.14 -38.24
CA GLU A 487 21.09 3.98 -39.37
C GLU A 487 21.28 2.51 -39.76
N GLN A 488 21.33 1.59 -38.78
CA GLN A 488 21.40 0.15 -39.07
C GLN A 488 20.07 -0.37 -39.64
N GLU A 489 18.94 0.10 -39.13
CA GLU A 489 17.61 -0.17 -39.68
C GLU A 489 17.44 0.47 -41.06
N SER A 490 17.90 1.70 -41.27
CA SER A 490 17.89 2.37 -42.58
C SER A 490 18.79 1.66 -43.59
N LEU A 491 19.96 1.17 -43.17
CA LEU A 491 20.84 0.34 -44.00
C LEU A 491 20.24 -1.04 -44.28
N ALA A 492 19.54 -1.64 -43.32
CA ALA A 492 18.81 -2.89 -43.50
C ALA A 492 17.62 -2.72 -44.46
N ILE A 493 16.83 -1.66 -44.29
CA ILE A 493 15.71 -1.26 -45.16
C ILE A 493 16.22 -0.95 -46.57
N ASN A 494 17.32 -0.23 -46.72
CA ASN A 494 17.92 0.04 -48.04
C ASN A 494 18.45 -1.24 -48.71
N ARG A 495 19.02 -2.19 -47.95
CA ARG A 495 19.40 -3.51 -48.48
C ARG A 495 18.19 -4.37 -48.84
N LEU A 496 17.11 -4.30 -48.08
CA LEU A 496 15.83 -4.97 -48.36
C LEU A 496 15.18 -4.41 -49.63
N ASN A 497 15.21 -3.09 -49.81
CA ASN A 497 14.67 -2.41 -50.99
C ASN A 497 15.51 -2.67 -52.26
N GLN A 498 16.83 -2.88 -52.12
CA GLN A 498 17.71 -3.20 -53.26
C GLN A 498 17.66 -4.68 -53.66
N SER A 499 17.32 -5.60 -52.74
CA SER A 499 17.32 -7.04 -53.00
C SER A 499 15.98 -7.61 -53.49
N GLY A 500 14.92 -6.80 -53.48
CA GLY A 500 13.63 -7.14 -54.11
C GLY A 500 12.89 -8.33 -53.51
N ASN A 501 13.30 -8.86 -52.34
CA ASN A 501 12.65 -10.03 -51.76
C ASN A 501 12.71 -10.04 -50.21
N PRO A 502 11.63 -9.69 -49.50
CA PRO A 502 11.64 -9.42 -48.06
C PRO A 502 11.57 -10.67 -47.14
N ILE A 503 11.67 -11.90 -47.66
CA ILE A 503 11.28 -13.13 -46.91
C ILE A 503 12.48 -13.93 -46.35
N GLN A 504 13.74 -13.61 -46.67
CA GLN A 504 14.86 -14.50 -46.34
C GLN A 504 15.56 -14.32 -44.97
N PHE A 505 15.19 -13.36 -44.12
CA PHE A 505 15.98 -13.07 -42.89
C PHE A 505 15.48 -13.72 -41.58
N PHE A 506 14.42 -14.55 -41.60
CA PHE A 506 13.90 -15.25 -40.41
C PHE A 506 14.33 -16.72 -40.29
N ARG A 507 15.54 -17.05 -40.76
CA ARG A 507 16.23 -18.31 -40.41
C ARG A 507 17.72 -18.04 -40.32
N ASP A 508 18.18 -17.63 -39.14
CA ASP A 508 19.04 -18.44 -38.26
C ASP A 508 19.31 -17.71 -36.94
#